data_AF-A0A9W9S182-F1
#
_entry.id   AF-A0A9W9S182-F1
#
_cell.length_a   1.000
_cell.length_b   1.000
_cell.length_c   1.000
_cell.angle_alpha   90.00
_cell.angle_beta   90.00
_cell.angle_gamma   90.00
#
_symmetry.space_group_name_H-M   'P 1'
#
loop_
_entity.id
_entity.type
_entity.pdbx_description
1 polymer ?
#
loop_
_entity_poly.entity_id
_entity_poly.type
_entity_poly.pdbx_seq_one_letter_code
_entity_poly.pdbx_strand_id
1 'polypeptide(L)'
;METLRKITHRASYRLVPPIGGKELLEDVTAAYQFARKLGAGVERRVIVGGASAGLFMASLVPHHLQPPPLALFSISGIATFHHPFFHSSTQLTPNPIPTSDVERFFNGPLIVGSAPDYDPWTFSPAMLLRSSAAKNPEYVHAERPAEIPATHKEIEIRDTLYDYFLYQNAIEGIVGDVDPGFDWALEKGQKWKAWPVTIYIQGDADVDVDKDVCVSAASKLGEKARFFMADGQPHLFEARSFLEEESPAMDVVRAAIAELKRVVSQA
;
A
#
# COMPACT_ATOMS: atom_id res chain seq x y z
N MET A 1 7.15 -32.13 8.31
CA MET A 1 6.44 -30.84 8.21
C MET A 1 7.47 -29.77 7.88
N GLU A 2 7.62 -29.48 6.60
CA GLU A 2 8.58 -28.49 6.14
C GLU A 2 7.97 -27.10 6.39
N THR A 3 8.54 -26.38 7.35
CA THR A 3 8.11 -25.02 7.68
C THR A 3 8.37 -24.15 6.46
N LEU A 4 7.33 -23.80 5.71
CA LEU A 4 7.36 -22.77 4.68
C LEU A 4 7.92 -21.49 5.31
N ARG A 5 9.23 -21.26 5.14
CA ARG A 5 9.87 -19.99 5.49
C ARG A 5 9.31 -18.95 4.53
N LYS A 6 8.25 -18.27 4.95
CA LYS A 6 7.75 -17.07 4.28
C LYS A 6 8.83 -16.00 4.43
N ILE A 7 9.38 -15.56 3.32
CA ILE A 7 10.33 -14.46 3.30
C ILE A 7 9.55 -13.22 2.86
N THR A 8 9.49 -12.22 3.73
CA THR A 8 8.81 -10.95 3.49
C THR A 8 9.83 -9.94 2.95
N HIS A 9 9.48 -9.22 1.89
CA HIS A 9 10.29 -8.11 1.36
C HIS A 9 9.48 -6.83 1.36
N ARG A 10 10.13 -5.75 1.76
CA ARG A 10 9.66 -4.38 1.55
C ARG A 10 10.46 -3.82 0.37
N ALA A 11 9.76 -3.24 -0.60
CA ALA A 11 10.39 -2.53 -1.70
C ALA A 11 10.09 -1.03 -1.56
N SER A 12 11.13 -0.20 -1.63
CA SER A 12 10.96 1.23 -1.84
C SER A 12 10.85 1.51 -3.35
N TYR A 13 10.19 2.61 -3.70
CA TYR A 13 10.02 3.09 -5.07
C TYR A 13 10.36 4.57 -5.15
N ARG A 14 10.63 5.05 -6.36
CA ARG A 14 10.83 6.46 -6.67
C ARG A 14 9.54 7.25 -6.40
N LEU A 15 9.64 8.43 -5.83
CA LEU A 15 8.48 9.25 -5.47
C LEU A 15 8.06 10.19 -6.61
N VAL A 16 6.75 10.30 -6.81
CA VAL A 16 6.12 11.28 -7.71
C VAL A 16 6.09 12.66 -7.06
N PRO A 17 6.30 13.76 -7.82
CA PRO A 17 7.10 13.92 -9.05
C PRO A 17 8.62 13.96 -8.75
N PRO A 18 9.54 13.93 -9.74
CA PRO A 18 9.38 14.21 -11.17
C PRO A 18 8.96 13.00 -12.03
N ILE A 19 8.82 11.82 -11.44
CA ILE A 19 8.42 10.63 -12.20
C ILE A 19 6.90 10.51 -12.34
N GLY A 20 6.43 9.70 -13.30
CA GLY A 20 5.02 9.40 -13.51
C GLY A 20 4.70 7.91 -13.40
N GLY A 21 3.53 7.53 -13.90
CA GLY A 21 3.01 6.16 -13.84
C GLY A 21 3.95 5.10 -14.43
N LYS A 22 4.61 5.39 -15.55
CA LYS A 22 5.51 4.43 -16.23
C LYS A 22 6.71 4.05 -15.38
N GLU A 23 7.38 5.03 -14.77
CA GLU A 23 8.51 4.78 -13.90
C GLU A 23 8.10 4.06 -12.61
N LEU A 24 6.91 4.35 -12.07
CA LEU A 24 6.35 3.58 -10.97
C LEU A 24 6.12 2.11 -11.37
N LEU A 25 5.60 1.86 -12.57
CA LEU A 25 5.42 0.51 -13.11
C LEU A 25 6.76 -0.22 -13.30
N GLU A 26 7.83 0.48 -13.71
CA GLU A 26 9.18 -0.09 -13.76
C GLU A 26 9.64 -0.56 -12.37
N ASP A 27 9.46 0.26 -11.34
CA ASP A 27 9.87 -0.05 -9.97
C ASP A 27 9.10 -1.28 -9.43
N VAL A 28 7.78 -1.32 -9.66
CA VAL A 28 6.93 -2.45 -9.29
C VAL A 28 7.34 -3.72 -10.04
N THR A 29 7.65 -3.60 -11.33
CA THR A 29 8.10 -4.71 -12.16
C THR A 29 9.41 -5.28 -11.65
N ALA A 30 10.39 -4.44 -11.36
CA ALA A 30 11.68 -4.85 -10.83
C ALA A 30 11.52 -5.55 -9.46
N ALA A 31 10.73 -4.98 -8.55
CA ALA A 31 10.46 -5.55 -7.24
C ALA A 31 9.78 -6.92 -7.33
N TYR A 32 8.75 -7.05 -8.18
CA TYR A 32 8.03 -8.31 -8.36
C TYR A 32 8.92 -9.39 -8.97
N GLN A 33 9.67 -9.06 -10.03
CA GLN A 33 10.60 -10.01 -10.65
C GLN A 33 11.71 -10.46 -9.69
N PHE A 34 12.24 -9.53 -8.89
CA PHE A 34 13.21 -9.85 -7.84
C PHE A 34 12.61 -10.83 -6.82
N ALA A 35 11.42 -10.54 -6.30
CA ALA A 35 10.75 -11.39 -5.31
C ALA A 35 10.49 -12.81 -5.83
N ARG A 36 10.11 -12.94 -7.11
CA ARG A 36 9.90 -14.24 -7.76
C ARG A 36 11.18 -15.05 -7.95
N LYS A 37 12.32 -14.37 -8.15
CA LYS A 37 13.63 -15.01 -8.38
C LYS A 37 14.47 -15.17 -7.11
N LEU A 38 14.01 -14.68 -5.97
CA LEU A 38 14.79 -14.75 -4.75
C LEU A 38 14.95 -16.19 -4.27
N GLY A 39 16.18 -16.69 -4.24
CA GLY A 39 16.53 -18.06 -3.82
C GLY A 39 17.25 -18.84 -4.93
N ALA A 40 17.63 -20.08 -4.63
CA ALA A 40 18.48 -20.91 -5.48
C ALA A 40 17.75 -21.55 -6.68
N GLY A 41 17.15 -20.74 -7.56
CA GLY A 41 16.83 -21.15 -8.94
C GLY A 41 15.42 -21.64 -9.25
N VAL A 42 14.47 -21.63 -8.29
CA VAL A 42 13.04 -21.92 -8.57
C VAL A 42 12.22 -20.65 -8.48
N GLU A 43 11.40 -20.41 -9.50
CA GLU A 43 10.51 -19.26 -9.54
C GLU A 43 9.40 -19.39 -8.49
N ARG A 44 9.32 -18.40 -7.61
CA ARG A 44 8.41 -18.39 -6.47
C ARG A 44 7.05 -17.85 -6.85
N ARG A 45 6.04 -18.40 -6.18
CA ARG A 45 4.69 -17.83 -6.13
C ARG A 45 4.67 -16.76 -5.05
N VAL A 46 4.27 -15.55 -5.41
CA VAL A 46 4.41 -14.35 -4.56
C VAL A 46 3.02 -13.82 -4.20
N ILE A 47 2.83 -13.47 -2.94
CA ILE A 47 1.71 -12.63 -2.50
C ILE A 47 2.21 -11.19 -2.61
N VAL A 48 1.42 -10.33 -3.21
CA VAL A 48 1.74 -8.90 -3.30
C VAL A 48 0.76 -8.15 -2.41
N GLY A 49 1.25 -7.16 -1.69
CA GLY A 49 0.40 -6.35 -0.85
C GLY A 49 0.99 -4.98 -0.61
N GLY A 50 0.13 -4.05 -0.21
CA GLY A 50 0.48 -2.68 0.00
C GLY A 50 -0.51 -1.99 0.93
N ALA A 51 -0.02 -0.95 1.59
CA ALA A 51 -0.79 -0.14 2.51
C ALA A 51 -0.89 1.29 1.97
N SER A 52 -2.01 1.98 2.15
CA SER A 52 -2.23 3.33 1.60
C SER A 52 -1.92 3.40 0.09
N ALA A 53 -1.17 4.39 -0.38
CA ALA A 53 -0.67 4.48 -1.76
C ALA A 53 0.17 3.25 -2.20
N GLY A 54 0.73 2.50 -1.26
CA GLY A 54 1.40 1.23 -1.55
C GLY A 54 0.48 0.17 -2.15
N LEU A 55 -0.84 0.20 -1.88
CA LEU A 55 -1.78 -0.69 -2.57
C LEU A 55 -1.86 -0.38 -4.06
N PHE A 56 -1.83 0.89 -4.45
CA PHE A 56 -1.85 1.27 -5.86
C PHE A 56 -0.66 0.64 -6.57
N MET A 57 0.54 0.77 -5.99
CA MET A 57 1.75 0.12 -6.48
C MET A 57 1.59 -1.41 -6.55
N ALA A 58 0.98 -2.02 -5.53
CA ALA A 58 0.71 -3.44 -5.49
C ALA A 58 -0.30 -3.90 -6.57
N SER A 59 -1.31 -3.10 -6.88
CA SER A 59 -2.36 -3.42 -7.87
C SER A 59 -1.85 -3.34 -9.32
N LEU A 60 -0.80 -2.54 -9.57
CA LEU A 60 -0.12 -2.53 -10.87
C LEU A 60 0.42 -3.92 -11.27
N VAL A 61 0.82 -4.76 -10.30
CA VAL A 61 1.32 -6.11 -10.58
C VAL A 61 0.27 -6.96 -11.32
N PRO A 62 -0.91 -7.28 -10.74
CA PRO A 62 -1.92 -8.08 -11.45
C PRO A 62 -2.56 -7.35 -12.65
N HIS A 63 -2.46 -6.03 -12.76
CA HIS A 63 -2.91 -5.31 -13.94
C HIS A 63 -2.00 -5.51 -15.16
N HIS A 64 -0.69 -5.54 -14.96
CA HIS A 64 0.29 -5.44 -16.05
C HIS A 64 1.23 -6.63 -16.20
N LEU A 65 1.42 -7.42 -15.14
CA LEU A 65 2.47 -8.44 -15.09
C LEU A 65 1.88 -9.85 -15.12
N GLN A 66 2.63 -10.76 -15.74
CA GLN A 66 2.33 -12.18 -15.81
C GLN A 66 3.53 -13.01 -15.34
N PRO A 67 3.31 -14.11 -14.61
CA PRO A 67 2.02 -14.54 -14.05
C PRO A 67 1.55 -13.62 -12.90
N PRO A 68 0.23 -13.59 -12.62
CA PRO A 68 -0.32 -12.79 -11.52
C PRO A 68 0.20 -13.30 -10.16
N PRO A 69 0.16 -12.47 -9.11
CA PRO A 69 0.48 -12.92 -7.76
C PRO A 69 -0.57 -13.94 -7.28
N LEU A 70 -0.27 -14.68 -6.22
CA LEU A 70 -1.22 -15.63 -5.61
C LEU A 70 -2.44 -14.94 -5.02
N ALA A 71 -2.20 -13.79 -4.40
CA ALA A 71 -3.19 -12.97 -3.75
C ALA A 71 -2.70 -11.52 -3.77
N LEU A 72 -3.64 -10.59 -3.75
CA LEU A 72 -3.40 -9.17 -3.51
C LEU A 72 -3.91 -8.81 -2.11
N PHE A 73 -3.08 -8.17 -1.30
CA PHE A 73 -3.42 -7.82 0.09
C PHE A 73 -3.37 -6.31 0.30
N SER A 74 -4.50 -5.73 0.68
CA SER A 74 -4.71 -4.30 0.87
C SER A 74 -4.88 -3.97 2.35
N ILE A 75 -4.23 -2.89 2.78
CA ILE A 75 -4.35 -2.32 4.12
C ILE A 75 -4.62 -0.82 4.00
N SER A 76 -5.84 -0.35 4.30
CA SER A 76 -6.27 1.05 4.12
C SER A 76 -5.80 1.66 2.80
N GLY A 77 -5.96 0.93 1.70
CA GLY A 77 -5.19 1.18 0.48
C GLY A 77 -5.93 1.94 -0.62
N ILE A 78 -5.16 2.53 -1.52
CA ILE A 78 -5.69 3.14 -2.75
C ILE A 78 -5.71 2.06 -3.84
N ALA A 79 -6.89 1.51 -4.16
CA ALA A 79 -6.99 0.46 -5.18
C ALA A 79 -6.79 1.03 -6.59
N THR A 80 -7.31 2.24 -6.84
CA THR A 80 -7.27 2.98 -8.10
C THR A 80 -7.48 4.47 -7.81
N PHE A 81 -6.92 5.33 -8.65
CA PHE A 81 -7.14 6.77 -8.66
C PHE A 81 -8.34 7.21 -9.51
N HIS A 82 -9.01 6.29 -10.23
CA HIS A 82 -10.24 6.58 -10.98
C HIS A 82 -11.49 6.78 -10.11
N HIS A 83 -11.37 6.65 -8.78
CA HIS A 83 -12.50 6.87 -7.88
C HIS A 83 -12.79 8.36 -7.72
N PRO A 84 -14.07 8.82 -7.74
CA PRO A 84 -14.43 10.24 -7.60
C PRO A 84 -13.78 10.97 -6.42
N PHE A 85 -13.46 10.26 -5.34
CA PHE A 85 -12.67 10.79 -4.22
C PHE A 85 -11.42 11.57 -4.67
N PHE A 86 -10.69 11.07 -5.68
CA PHE A 86 -9.45 11.69 -6.19
C PHE A 86 -9.68 12.85 -7.18
N HIS A 87 -10.94 13.17 -7.50
CA HIS A 87 -11.33 14.22 -8.44
C HIS A 87 -12.22 15.30 -7.82
N SER A 88 -12.54 15.20 -6.53
CA SER A 88 -13.45 16.15 -5.88
C SER A 88 -13.27 16.31 -4.38
N SER A 89 -12.26 15.70 -3.75
CA SER A 89 -12.13 15.75 -2.29
C SER A 89 -11.40 17.02 -1.84
N THR A 90 -12.18 18.04 -1.46
CA THR A 90 -11.71 19.15 -0.61
C THR A 90 -11.67 18.78 0.88
N GLN A 91 -12.04 17.54 1.23
CA GLN A 91 -12.15 17.10 2.61
C GLN A 91 -10.78 17.01 3.29
N LEU A 92 -9.74 16.61 2.55
CA LEU A 92 -8.37 16.52 3.06
C LEU A 92 -7.69 17.90 3.13
N THR A 93 -7.93 18.74 2.13
CA THR A 93 -7.34 20.07 2.02
C THR A 93 -8.41 21.14 1.80
N PRO A 94 -9.08 21.61 2.86
CA PRO A 94 -10.07 22.68 2.73
C PRO A 94 -9.42 24.00 2.26
N ASN A 95 -8.13 24.19 2.54
CA ASN A 95 -7.35 25.33 2.06
C ASN A 95 -6.39 24.88 0.96
N PRO A 96 -6.32 25.58 -0.18
CA PRO A 96 -5.38 25.26 -1.24
C PRO A 96 -3.93 25.43 -0.78
N ILE A 97 -3.09 24.46 -1.10
CA ILE A 97 -1.63 24.58 -0.97
C ILE A 97 -1.11 25.40 -2.16
N PRO A 98 -0.41 26.53 -1.94
CA PRO A 98 0.16 27.33 -3.02
C PRO A 98 1.15 26.53 -3.87
N THR A 99 1.10 26.67 -5.20
CA THR A 99 2.07 26.01 -6.10
C THR A 99 3.51 26.39 -5.77
N SER A 100 3.78 27.63 -5.32
CA SER A 100 5.11 28.07 -4.87
C SER A 100 5.71 27.21 -3.76
N ASP A 101 4.87 26.56 -2.95
CA ASP A 101 5.31 25.80 -1.78
C ASP A 101 5.78 24.39 -2.20
N VAL A 102 5.38 23.93 -3.39
CA VAL A 102 5.62 22.57 -3.89
C VAL A 102 6.33 22.51 -5.26
N GLU A 103 6.41 23.61 -6.02
CA GLU A 103 6.92 23.61 -7.40
C GLU A 103 8.35 23.09 -7.53
N ARG A 104 9.17 23.29 -6.49
CA ARG A 104 10.56 22.78 -6.45
C ARG A 104 10.64 21.26 -6.57
N PHE A 105 9.58 20.54 -6.22
CA PHE A 105 9.54 19.08 -6.32
C PHE A 105 9.26 18.59 -7.74
N PHE A 106 8.68 19.42 -8.61
CA PHE A 106 8.27 19.00 -9.96
C PHE A 106 9.47 18.72 -10.86
N ASN A 107 10.56 19.45 -10.66
CA ASN A 107 11.84 19.28 -11.36
C ASN A 107 12.99 19.00 -10.38
N GLY A 108 12.65 18.58 -9.16
CA GLY A 108 13.62 18.28 -8.11
C GLY A 108 14.40 16.98 -8.41
N PRO A 109 15.41 16.68 -7.58
CA PRO A 109 16.13 15.41 -7.70
C PRO A 109 15.19 14.21 -7.50
N LEU A 110 15.54 13.09 -8.12
CA LEU A 110 14.87 11.82 -7.87
C LEU A 110 15.07 11.39 -6.41
N ILE A 111 13.96 11.11 -5.73
CA ILE A 111 13.95 10.65 -4.34
C ILE A 111 13.27 9.28 -4.29
N VAL A 112 13.81 8.40 -3.46
CA VAL A 112 13.22 7.10 -3.14
C VAL A 112 12.61 7.19 -1.74
N GLY A 113 11.41 6.65 -1.56
CA GLY A 113 10.74 6.66 -0.26
C GLY A 113 11.57 5.98 0.83
N SER A 114 11.75 6.67 1.95
CA SER A 114 12.38 6.15 3.17
C SER A 114 11.62 6.64 4.40
N ALA A 115 11.54 5.81 5.43
CA ALA A 115 10.99 6.20 6.72
C ALA A 115 12.12 6.14 7.77
N PRO A 116 12.29 7.17 8.62
CA PRO A 116 13.37 7.19 9.60
C PRO A 116 13.12 6.18 10.74
N ASP A 117 14.20 5.67 11.34
CA ASP A 117 14.11 4.67 12.42
C ASP A 117 13.44 5.21 13.70
N TYR A 118 13.48 6.52 13.90
CA TYR A 118 12.80 7.20 15.02
C TYR A 118 11.30 7.41 14.78
N ASP A 119 10.81 7.17 13.55
CA ASP A 119 9.39 7.27 13.26
C ASP A 119 8.65 6.10 13.93
N PRO A 120 7.65 6.37 14.79
CA PRO A 120 6.87 5.33 15.45
C PRO A 120 6.07 4.42 14.50
N TRP A 121 5.95 4.78 13.21
CA TRP A 121 5.33 3.96 12.16
C TRP A 121 6.34 3.09 11.40
N THR A 122 7.64 3.27 11.61
CA THR A 122 8.67 2.46 10.96
C THR A 122 8.82 1.11 11.65
N PHE A 123 8.52 0.03 10.92
CA PHE A 123 8.84 -1.32 11.40
C PHE A 123 10.36 -1.51 11.54
N SER A 124 10.80 -1.94 12.73
CA SER A 124 12.14 -2.42 13.00
C SER A 124 12.11 -3.91 13.35
N PRO A 125 12.98 -4.76 12.81
CA PRO A 125 13.08 -6.15 13.23
C PRO A 125 13.33 -6.34 14.73
N ALA A 126 13.90 -5.33 15.42
CA ALA A 126 14.11 -5.35 16.86
C ALA A 126 12.81 -5.20 17.68
N MET A 127 11.70 -4.81 17.03
CA MET A 127 10.35 -4.87 17.62
C MET A 127 9.90 -6.31 17.89
N LEU A 128 10.58 -7.31 17.33
CA LEU A 128 10.24 -8.72 17.49
C LEU A 128 11.33 -9.47 18.28
N LEU A 129 10.90 -10.36 19.18
CA LEU A 129 11.78 -11.30 19.86
C LEU A 129 12.35 -12.29 18.84
N ARG A 130 13.68 -12.39 18.76
CA ARG A 130 14.35 -13.30 17.80
C ARG A 130 13.94 -14.78 17.96
N SER A 131 13.55 -15.19 19.17
CA SER A 131 13.19 -16.57 19.50
C SER A 131 11.77 -16.97 19.06
N SER A 132 10.84 -16.02 18.99
CA SER A 132 9.41 -16.32 18.80
C SER A 132 8.70 -15.44 17.77
N ALA A 133 9.36 -14.40 17.27
CA ALA A 133 8.76 -13.31 16.50
C ALA A 133 7.59 -12.59 17.20
N ALA A 134 7.39 -12.80 18.51
CA ALA A 134 6.43 -12.05 19.30
C ALA A 134 6.92 -10.63 19.58
N LYS A 135 6.01 -9.71 19.97
CA LYS A 135 6.35 -8.35 20.40
C LYS A 135 7.48 -8.34 21.43
N ASN A 136 8.49 -7.52 21.19
CA ASN A 136 9.57 -7.26 22.14
C ASN A 136 9.14 -6.13 23.10
N PRO A 137 8.86 -6.42 24.40
CA PRO A 137 8.39 -5.41 25.34
C PRO A 137 9.46 -4.37 25.69
N GLU A 138 10.73 -4.70 25.50
CA GLU A 138 11.87 -3.82 25.79
C GLU A 138 12.26 -2.92 24.60
N TYR A 139 11.61 -3.10 23.44
CA TYR A 139 11.92 -2.27 22.28
C TYR A 139 11.36 -0.87 22.46
N VAL A 140 12.22 0.13 22.28
CA VAL A 140 11.87 1.54 22.25
C VAL A 140 12.42 2.11 20.94
N HIS A 141 11.62 2.90 20.23
CA HIS A 141 12.11 3.61 19.06
C HIS A 141 13.22 4.59 19.45
N ALA A 142 14.15 4.83 18.54
CA ALA A 142 15.15 5.87 18.74
C ALA A 142 14.46 7.23 18.95
N GLU A 143 15.02 8.06 19.82
CA GLU A 143 14.52 9.43 19.98
C GLU A 143 14.71 10.21 18.68
N ARG A 144 13.73 11.06 18.35
CA ARG A 144 13.84 11.96 17.20
C ARG A 144 15.02 12.91 17.45
N PRO A 145 16.00 12.99 16.53
CA PRO A 145 17.14 13.87 16.70
C PRO A 145 16.69 15.33 16.73
N ALA A 146 17.38 16.17 17.51
CA ALA A 146 17.11 17.61 17.58
C ALA A 146 17.28 18.29 16.20
N GLU A 147 18.24 17.80 15.41
CA GLU A 147 18.44 18.21 14.03
C GLU A 147 18.09 17.08 13.07
N ILE A 148 17.02 17.28 12.30
CA ILE A 148 16.58 16.34 11.27
C ILE A 148 17.42 16.57 10.01
N PRO A 149 17.98 15.50 9.40
CA PRO A 149 18.69 15.60 8.13
C PRO A 149 17.84 16.30 7.06
N ALA A 150 18.48 17.11 6.21
CA ALA A 150 17.77 17.84 5.15
C ALA A 150 16.93 16.92 4.25
N THR A 151 17.41 15.70 3.99
CA THR A 151 16.70 14.68 3.21
C THR A 151 15.39 14.23 3.86
N HIS A 152 15.34 14.09 5.18
CA HIS A 152 14.11 13.73 5.89
C HIS A 152 13.14 14.90 5.93
N LYS A 153 13.63 16.14 6.11
CA LYS A 153 12.80 17.34 6.00
C LYS A 153 12.16 17.46 4.62
N GLU A 154 12.91 17.12 3.56
CA GLU A 154 12.33 17.10 2.22
C GLU A 154 11.21 16.07 2.09
N ILE A 155 11.37 14.85 2.62
CA ILE A 155 10.32 13.83 2.59
C ILE A 155 9.07 14.32 3.36
N GLU A 156 9.24 14.86 4.57
CA GLU A 156 8.12 15.40 5.37
C GLU A 156 7.34 16.49 4.61
N ILE A 157 8.03 17.36 3.85
CA ILE A 157 7.34 18.38 3.05
C ILE A 157 6.72 17.77 1.78
N ARG A 158 7.32 16.71 1.23
CA ARG A 158 6.75 16.02 0.06
C ARG A 158 5.44 15.32 0.37
N ASP A 159 5.16 14.97 1.62
CA ASP A 159 3.87 14.38 1.99
C ASP A 159 2.70 15.31 1.66
N THR A 160 2.92 16.65 1.63
CA THR A 160 1.91 17.62 1.22
C THR A 160 1.57 17.58 -0.28
N LEU A 161 2.35 16.85 -1.09
CA LEU A 161 2.09 16.73 -2.52
C LEU A 161 0.84 15.92 -2.83
N TYR A 162 0.53 14.91 -2.01
CA TYR A 162 -0.69 14.13 -2.17
C TYR A 162 -1.93 15.03 -2.07
N ASP A 163 -1.99 15.76 -0.97
CA ASP A 163 -2.94 16.82 -0.64
C ASP A 163 -3.05 17.91 -1.72
N TYR A 164 -1.91 18.36 -2.25
CA TYR A 164 -1.86 19.32 -3.35
C TYR A 164 -2.45 18.76 -4.64
N PHE A 165 -2.05 17.56 -5.06
CA PHE A 165 -2.52 16.97 -6.32
C PHE A 165 -3.97 16.52 -6.26
N LEU A 166 -4.45 16.08 -5.10
CA LEU A 166 -5.86 15.86 -4.83
C LEU A 166 -6.66 17.14 -5.07
N TYR A 167 -6.24 18.25 -4.45
CA TYR A 167 -6.92 19.54 -4.61
C TYR A 167 -6.96 20.01 -6.07
N GLN A 168 -5.89 19.77 -6.82
CA GLN A 168 -5.76 20.14 -8.24
C GLN A 168 -6.42 19.14 -9.20
N ASN A 169 -6.98 18.03 -8.72
CA ASN A 169 -7.46 16.91 -9.53
C ASN A 169 -6.41 16.40 -10.53
N ALA A 170 -5.14 16.44 -10.13
CA ALA A 170 -4.00 16.23 -11.04
C ALA A 170 -3.47 14.78 -11.03
N ILE A 171 -3.89 13.95 -10.08
CA ILE A 171 -3.33 12.60 -9.90
C ILE A 171 -3.56 11.73 -11.14
N GLU A 172 -4.73 11.79 -11.77
CA GLU A 172 -5.01 11.06 -13.00
C GLU A 172 -4.02 11.41 -14.12
N GLY A 173 -3.64 12.68 -14.23
CA GLY A 173 -2.63 13.13 -15.21
C GLY A 173 -1.21 12.60 -14.95
N ILE A 174 -0.93 12.11 -13.74
CA ILE A 174 0.37 11.58 -13.34
C ILE A 174 0.43 10.06 -13.56
N VAL A 175 -0.61 9.32 -13.13
CA VAL A 175 -0.58 7.85 -13.07
C VAL A 175 -1.66 7.15 -13.88
N GLY A 176 -2.57 7.90 -14.52
CA GLY A 176 -3.72 7.34 -15.25
C GLY A 176 -3.33 6.49 -16.45
N ASP A 177 -2.12 6.63 -16.98
CA ASP A 177 -1.62 5.80 -18.09
C ASP A 177 -1.27 4.37 -17.68
N VAL A 178 -1.02 4.12 -16.39
CA VAL A 178 -0.80 2.80 -15.81
C VAL A 178 -1.93 2.35 -14.89
N ASP A 179 -2.89 3.22 -14.58
CA ASP A 179 -4.08 2.85 -13.82
C ASP A 179 -5.26 2.56 -14.76
N PRO A 180 -5.60 1.29 -15.04
CA PRO A 180 -6.76 0.96 -15.87
C PRO A 180 -8.10 1.02 -15.11
N GLY A 181 -8.09 1.35 -13.81
CA GLY A 181 -9.25 1.22 -12.95
C GLY A 181 -9.75 -0.23 -12.83
N PHE A 182 -11.03 -0.37 -12.45
CA PHE A 182 -11.65 -1.68 -12.21
C PHE A 182 -12.92 -1.94 -13.03
N ASP A 183 -13.34 -1.03 -13.89
CA ASP A 183 -14.59 -1.19 -14.67
C ASP A 183 -14.53 -2.39 -15.62
N TRP A 184 -13.34 -2.72 -16.13
CA TRP A 184 -13.08 -3.94 -16.92
C TRP A 184 -13.49 -5.24 -16.19
N ALA A 185 -13.57 -5.24 -14.86
CA ALA A 185 -13.91 -6.42 -14.07
C ALA A 185 -15.40 -6.81 -14.22
N LEU A 186 -16.26 -5.85 -14.57
CA LEU A 186 -17.70 -6.07 -14.74
C LEU A 186 -18.01 -7.08 -15.86
N GLU A 187 -17.14 -7.15 -16.87
CA GLU A 187 -17.27 -8.07 -18.01
C GLU A 187 -16.97 -9.53 -17.65
N LYS A 188 -16.30 -9.78 -16.51
CA LYS A 188 -15.87 -11.12 -16.05
C LYS A 188 -15.09 -11.92 -17.11
N GLY A 189 -14.31 -11.21 -17.94
CA GLY A 189 -13.50 -11.78 -19.02
C GLY A 189 -12.23 -12.52 -18.54
N GLN A 190 -11.29 -12.78 -19.44
CA GLN A 190 -10.06 -13.52 -19.13
C GLN A 190 -9.20 -12.82 -18.06
N LYS A 191 -9.09 -11.48 -18.13
CA LYS A 191 -8.39 -10.69 -17.10
C LYS A 191 -8.98 -10.90 -15.71
N TRP A 192 -10.31 -10.96 -15.61
CA TRP A 192 -11.00 -11.21 -14.33
C TRP A 192 -10.77 -12.64 -13.83
N LYS A 193 -10.78 -13.64 -14.72
CA LYS A 193 -10.48 -15.04 -14.34
C LYS A 193 -9.06 -15.17 -13.80
N ALA A 194 -8.09 -14.53 -14.45
CA ALA A 194 -6.70 -14.49 -14.04
C ALA A 194 -6.42 -13.60 -12.82
N TRP A 195 -7.35 -12.71 -12.47
CA TRP A 195 -7.18 -11.79 -11.34
C TRP A 195 -7.03 -12.58 -10.01
N PRO A 196 -6.03 -12.22 -9.18
CA PRO A 196 -5.83 -12.86 -7.87
C PRO A 196 -6.99 -12.54 -6.92
N VAL A 197 -7.24 -13.44 -5.96
CA VAL A 197 -8.13 -13.06 -4.85
C VAL A 197 -7.51 -11.86 -4.12
N THR A 198 -8.31 -10.82 -3.93
CA THR A 198 -7.90 -9.57 -3.30
C THR A 198 -8.57 -9.46 -1.93
N ILE A 199 -7.77 -9.24 -0.89
CA ILE A 199 -8.24 -9.11 0.48
C ILE A 199 -8.01 -7.66 0.91
N TYR A 200 -9.07 -6.99 1.34
CA TYR A 200 -9.07 -5.61 1.80
C TYR A 200 -9.29 -5.56 3.32
N ILE A 201 -8.41 -4.87 4.02
CA ILE A 201 -8.61 -4.37 5.38
C ILE A 201 -8.79 -2.86 5.27
N GLN A 202 -9.85 -2.32 5.86
CA GLN A 202 -10.17 -0.90 5.82
C GLN A 202 -10.82 -0.46 7.13
N GLY A 203 -10.39 0.67 7.68
CA GLY A 203 -11.13 1.39 8.71
C GLY A 203 -12.24 2.24 8.09
N ASP A 204 -13.43 2.27 8.69
CA ASP A 204 -14.55 3.00 8.11
C ASP A 204 -14.62 4.50 8.50
N ALA A 205 -13.71 4.92 9.39
CA ALA A 205 -13.45 6.31 9.77
C ALA A 205 -12.11 6.83 9.19
N ASP A 206 -11.60 6.17 8.14
CA ASP A 206 -10.43 6.59 7.39
C ASP A 206 -10.74 7.85 6.57
N VAL A 207 -10.06 8.95 6.91
CA VAL A 207 -10.23 10.24 6.24
C VAL A 207 -9.24 10.43 5.10
N ASP A 208 -8.09 9.75 5.14
CA ASP A 208 -6.98 9.91 4.18
C ASP A 208 -7.26 9.15 2.87
N VAL A 209 -7.96 8.02 3.00
CA VAL A 209 -8.48 7.22 1.88
C VAL A 209 -9.89 6.78 2.23
N ASP A 210 -10.88 7.40 1.58
CA ASP A 210 -12.28 7.03 1.78
C ASP A 210 -12.48 5.53 1.50
N LYS A 211 -13.14 4.84 2.44
CA LYS A 211 -13.45 3.40 2.34
C LYS A 211 -14.11 3.02 1.02
N ASP A 212 -14.89 3.93 0.43
CA ASP A 212 -15.62 3.71 -0.81
C ASP A 212 -14.69 3.48 -2.01
N VAL A 213 -13.43 3.95 -1.95
CA VAL A 213 -12.39 3.64 -2.94
C VAL A 213 -12.20 2.12 -3.04
N CYS A 214 -12.01 1.45 -1.90
CA CYS A 214 -11.85 0.00 -1.87
C CYS A 214 -13.18 -0.74 -2.04
N VAL A 215 -14.30 -0.23 -1.51
CA VAL A 215 -15.63 -0.86 -1.69
C VAL A 215 -16.02 -0.87 -3.17
N SER A 216 -15.79 0.23 -3.89
CA SER A 216 -16.04 0.34 -5.33
C SER A 216 -15.22 -0.69 -6.11
N ALA A 217 -13.91 -0.79 -5.87
CA ALA A 217 -13.07 -1.80 -6.51
C ALA A 217 -13.52 -3.24 -6.17
N ALA A 218 -13.81 -3.52 -4.89
CA ALA A 218 -14.26 -4.83 -4.44
C ALA A 218 -15.60 -5.25 -5.07
N SER A 219 -16.55 -4.33 -5.18
CA SER A 219 -17.86 -4.59 -5.80
C SER A 219 -17.74 -4.96 -7.28
N LYS A 220 -16.85 -4.28 -8.03
CA LYS A 220 -16.55 -4.58 -9.44
C LYS A 220 -15.86 -5.93 -9.60
N LEU A 221 -14.96 -6.28 -8.68
CA LEU A 221 -14.29 -7.59 -8.65
C LEU A 221 -15.22 -8.74 -8.25
N GLY A 222 -16.26 -8.49 -7.46
CA GLY A 222 -17.22 -9.49 -7.00
C GLY A 222 -16.56 -10.59 -6.17
N GLU A 223 -16.75 -11.86 -6.55
CA GLU A 223 -16.21 -13.02 -5.82
C GLU A 223 -14.69 -13.10 -5.74
N LYS A 224 -13.96 -12.25 -6.50
CA LYS A 224 -12.50 -12.11 -6.39
C LYS A 224 -12.08 -11.22 -5.22
N ALA A 225 -13.00 -10.52 -4.57
CA ALA A 225 -12.70 -9.66 -3.42
C ALA A 225 -13.18 -10.27 -2.10
N ARG A 226 -12.45 -10.00 -1.02
CA ARG A 226 -12.83 -10.24 0.37
C ARG A 226 -12.61 -8.95 1.14
N PHE A 227 -13.64 -8.44 1.79
CA PHE A 227 -13.59 -7.14 2.43
C PHE A 227 -13.78 -7.29 3.94
N PHE A 228 -12.86 -6.69 4.71
CA PHE A 228 -12.83 -6.72 6.16
C PHE A 228 -12.82 -5.27 6.66
N MET A 229 -13.95 -4.81 7.18
CA MET A 229 -14.13 -3.45 7.68
C MET A 229 -13.95 -3.40 9.19
N ALA A 230 -13.15 -2.47 9.69
CA ALA A 230 -12.98 -2.20 11.11
C ALA A 230 -13.74 -0.92 11.50
N ASP A 231 -14.74 -1.07 12.36
CA ASP A 231 -15.65 -0.01 12.80
C ASP A 231 -14.92 1.06 13.63
N GLY A 232 -15.16 2.33 13.29
CA GLY A 232 -14.60 3.51 13.92
C GLY A 232 -13.08 3.67 13.77
N GLN A 233 -12.42 2.87 12.92
CA GLN A 233 -10.96 2.89 12.81
C GLN A 233 -10.46 3.89 11.77
N PRO A 234 -9.37 4.63 12.07
CA PRO A 234 -8.75 5.57 11.15
C PRO A 234 -7.87 4.87 10.10
N HIS A 235 -7.24 5.69 9.23
CA HIS A 235 -6.21 5.24 8.30
C HIS A 235 -5.09 4.46 9.02
N LEU A 236 -4.72 3.30 8.48
CA LEU A 236 -3.59 2.48 8.97
C LEU A 236 -3.62 2.17 10.47
N PHE A 237 -4.83 1.98 11.04
CA PHE A 237 -5.02 1.73 12.48
C PHE A 237 -4.20 0.53 12.99
N GLU A 238 -3.92 -0.45 12.13
CA GLU A 238 -3.15 -1.64 12.46
C GLU A 238 -1.63 -1.43 12.44
N ALA A 239 -1.10 -0.38 11.81
CA ALA A 239 0.34 -0.27 11.53
C ALA A 239 1.23 -0.14 12.79
N ARG A 240 0.65 0.22 13.95
CA ARG A 240 1.34 0.27 15.25
C ARG A 240 0.90 -0.84 16.22
N SER A 241 0.03 -1.73 15.75
CA SER A 241 -0.56 -2.79 16.56
C SER A 241 0.10 -4.13 16.26
N PHE A 242 0.09 -5.03 17.24
CA PHE A 242 0.56 -6.40 17.06
C PHE A 242 -0.63 -7.35 16.92
N LEU A 243 -0.46 -8.46 16.19
CA LEU A 243 -1.55 -9.40 15.93
C LEU A 243 -2.06 -10.10 17.19
N GLU A 244 -1.28 -10.10 18.26
CA GLU A 244 -1.64 -10.63 19.57
C GLU A 244 -2.47 -9.65 20.41
N GLU A 245 -2.58 -8.38 20.02
CA GLU A 245 -3.32 -7.38 20.79
C GLU A 245 -4.83 -7.65 20.72
N GLU A 246 -5.47 -7.70 21.90
CA GLU A 246 -6.90 -7.98 22.04
C GLU A 246 -7.71 -6.70 21.87
N SER A 247 -8.18 -6.45 20.64
CA SER A 247 -9.15 -5.40 20.34
C SER A 247 -10.08 -5.83 19.20
N PRO A 248 -11.31 -5.30 19.13
CA PRO A 248 -12.23 -5.58 18.02
C PRO A 248 -11.63 -5.23 16.65
N ALA A 249 -10.84 -4.17 16.56
CA ALA A 249 -10.15 -3.78 15.34
C ALA A 249 -9.12 -4.84 14.91
N MET A 250 -8.35 -5.38 15.85
CA MET A 250 -7.37 -6.43 15.54
C MET A 250 -8.02 -7.79 15.27
N ASP A 251 -9.24 -8.06 15.74
CA ASP A 251 -10.01 -9.24 15.32
C ASP A 251 -10.31 -9.22 13.82
N VAL A 252 -10.63 -8.04 13.27
CA VAL A 252 -10.83 -7.85 11.82
C VAL A 252 -9.54 -8.14 11.06
N VAL A 253 -8.40 -7.63 11.54
CA VAL A 253 -7.08 -7.89 10.94
C VAL A 253 -6.74 -9.39 10.99
N ARG A 254 -6.97 -10.05 12.12
CA ARG A 254 -6.76 -11.50 12.28
C ARG A 254 -7.64 -12.30 11.32
N ALA A 255 -8.91 -11.93 11.15
CA ALA A 255 -9.83 -12.58 10.22
C ALA A 255 -9.36 -12.43 8.75
N ALA A 256 -8.91 -11.23 8.36
CA ALA A 256 -8.35 -10.98 7.03
C ALA A 256 -7.08 -11.80 6.76
N ILE A 257 -6.18 -11.91 7.74
CA ILE A 257 -4.97 -12.73 7.63
C ILE A 257 -5.31 -14.22 7.57
N ALA A 258 -6.32 -14.68 8.32
CA ALA A 258 -6.79 -16.05 8.25
C ALA A 258 -7.34 -16.37 6.84
N GLU A 259 -8.11 -15.45 6.25
CA GLU A 259 -8.59 -15.58 4.87
C GLU A 259 -7.45 -15.58 3.86
N LEU A 260 -6.43 -14.75 4.04
CA LEU A 260 -5.23 -14.75 3.18
C LEU A 260 -4.51 -16.08 3.25
N LYS A 261 -4.34 -16.64 4.46
CA LYS A 261 -3.76 -17.98 4.63
C LYS A 261 -4.60 -19.05 3.92
N ARG A 262 -5.93 -18.97 4.01
CA ARG A 262 -6.85 -19.90 3.34
C ARG A 262 -6.71 -19.84 1.82
N VAL A 263 -6.77 -18.64 1.23
CA VAL A 263 -6.58 -18.40 -0.21
C VAL A 263 -5.26 -18.98 -0.69
N VAL A 264 -4.16 -18.68 0.01
CA VAL A 264 -2.82 -19.12 -0.37
C VAL A 264 -2.66 -20.64 -0.25
N SER A 265 -3.35 -21.28 0.70
CA SER A 265 -3.31 -22.73 0.87
C SER A 265 -4.06 -23.51 -0.22
N GLN A 266 -5.00 -22.85 -0.91
CA GLN A 266 -5.81 -23.45 -1.98
C GLN A 266 -5.23 -23.23 -3.38
N ALA A 267 -4.21 -22.38 -3.48
CA ALA A 267 -3.61 -21.96 -4.75
C ALA A 267 -2.48 -22.87 -5.21
#